data_AF-A0A5K1C013-F1
#
_entry.id   AF-A0A5K1C013-F1
#
_cell.length_a   1.000
_cell.length_b   1.000
_cell.length_c   1.000
_cell.angle_alpha   90.00
_cell.angle_beta   90.00
_cell.angle_gamma   90.00
#
_symmetry.space_group_name_H-M   'P 1'
#
loop_
_entity.id
_entity.type
_entity.pdbx_description
1 polymer ?
#
loop_
_entity_poly.entity_id
_entity_poly.type
_entity_poly.pdbx_seq_one_letter_code
_entity_poly.pdbx_strand_id
1 'polypeptide(L)'
;FYVDRRPIRVFTNKQAVGVPFPTSQPMRVYASIWNADDWATQGGRVKTNWANAPFIASYSNFRAIPCPSSSKSPLCGQQPSAPVSATSSSGGGNGQGLKQVPTVDDWTRKMTRLLQRKYMIYNYCADVNRFAQGLPPECSN
;
A
#
# COMPACT_ATOMS: atom_id res chain seq x y z
N PHE A 1 -0.59 2.17 -4.26
CA PHE A 1 -0.55 3.18 -3.18
C PHE A 1 -1.09 4.48 -3.73
N TYR A 2 -1.95 5.17 -2.97
CA TYR A 2 -2.66 6.37 -3.42
C TYR A 2 -2.62 7.48 -2.36
N VAL A 3 -2.65 8.73 -2.81
CA VAL A 3 -2.95 9.93 -2.02
C VAL A 3 -3.97 10.73 -2.81
N ASP A 4 -5.12 11.07 -2.23
CA ASP A 4 -6.21 11.82 -2.90
C ASP A 4 -6.59 11.26 -4.30
N ARG A 5 -6.72 9.92 -4.39
CA ARG A 5 -6.99 9.18 -5.64
C ARG A 5 -5.89 9.27 -6.71
N ARG A 6 -4.72 9.83 -6.40
CA ARG A 6 -3.55 9.87 -7.27
C ARG A 6 -2.60 8.72 -6.96
N PRO A 7 -2.20 7.91 -7.95
CA PRO A 7 -1.30 6.79 -7.72
C PRO A 7 0.13 7.28 -7.49
N ILE A 8 0.74 6.89 -6.37
CA ILE A 8 2.13 7.28 -6.00
C ILE A 8 3.12 6.12 -6.15
N ARG A 9 2.63 4.88 -6.11
CA ARG A 9 3.42 3.66 -6.33
C ARG A 9 2.53 2.52 -6.77
N VAL A 10 3.03 1.74 -7.73
CA VAL A 10 2.46 0.45 -8.13
C VAL A 10 3.54 -0.61 -7.90
N PHE A 11 3.15 -1.73 -7.30
CA PHE A 11 4.00 -2.90 -7.13
C PHE A 11 3.26 -4.07 -7.79
N THR A 12 3.72 -4.47 -8.98
CA THR A 12 3.05 -5.48 -9.80
C THR A 12 3.46 -6.88 -9.34
N ASN A 13 2.54 -7.84 -9.43
CA ASN A 13 2.89 -9.24 -9.19
C ASN A 13 3.88 -9.73 -10.25
N LYS A 14 5.11 -9.98 -9.81
CA LYS A 14 6.23 -10.49 -10.61
C LYS A 14 6.72 -11.85 -10.09
N GLN A 15 5.83 -12.67 -9.52
CA GLN A 15 6.14 -14.04 -9.09
C GLN A 15 6.73 -14.91 -10.21
N ALA A 16 6.33 -14.69 -11.47
CA ALA A 16 6.87 -15.39 -12.63
C ALA A 16 8.39 -15.21 -12.82
N VAL A 17 8.96 -14.12 -12.29
CA VAL A 17 10.41 -13.84 -12.28
C VAL A 17 11.01 -13.95 -10.88
N GLY A 18 10.36 -14.70 -9.98
CA GLY A 18 10.88 -15.02 -8.65
C GLY A 18 10.68 -13.96 -7.57
N VAL A 19 9.98 -12.85 -7.85
CA VAL A 19 9.72 -11.80 -6.85
C VAL A 19 8.56 -12.24 -5.94
N PRO A 20 8.76 -12.35 -4.61
CA PRO A 20 7.67 -12.67 -3.69
C PRO A 20 6.55 -11.63 -3.75
N PHE A 21 5.30 -12.09 -3.72
CA PHE A 21 4.11 -11.24 -3.71
C PHE A 21 3.10 -11.77 -2.69
N PRO A 22 2.41 -10.90 -1.92
CA PRO A 22 1.46 -11.32 -0.88
C PRO A 22 0.14 -11.82 -1.49
N THR A 23 0.17 -13.03 -2.08
CA THR A 23 -1.00 -13.68 -2.69
C THR A 23 -1.72 -14.67 -1.78
N SER A 24 -1.08 -15.09 -0.69
CA SER A 24 -1.46 -16.31 0.03
C SER A 24 -1.54 -16.15 1.55
N GLN A 25 -1.25 -14.97 2.09
CA GLN A 25 -1.30 -14.68 3.52
C GLN A 25 -2.37 -13.63 3.80
N PRO A 26 -3.41 -13.92 4.60
CA PRO A 26 -4.37 -12.92 5.03
C PRO A 26 -3.69 -11.79 5.80
N MET A 27 -4.11 -10.54 5.56
CA MET A 27 -3.53 -9.36 6.20
C MET A 27 -4.56 -8.66 7.09
N ARG A 28 -4.06 -7.97 8.12
CA ARG A 28 -4.84 -7.04 8.94
C ARG A 28 -4.38 -5.61 8.66
N VAL A 29 -5.28 -4.65 8.88
CA VAL A 29 -4.95 -3.22 8.81
C VAL A 29 -4.54 -2.76 10.20
N TYR A 30 -3.43 -2.01 10.27
CA TYR A 30 -2.90 -1.43 11.49
C TYR A 30 -2.69 0.07 11.31
N ALA A 31 -2.86 0.84 12.39
CA ALA A 31 -2.47 2.23 12.48
C ALA A 31 -1.81 2.45 13.84
N SER A 32 -0.71 3.21 13.88
CA SER A 32 0.02 3.51 15.11
C SER A 32 0.71 4.87 15.01
N ILE A 33 0.92 5.50 16.17
CA ILE A 33 1.82 6.64 16.34
C ILE A 33 2.88 6.19 17.35
N TRP A 34 4.16 6.32 17.00
CA TRP A 34 5.27 5.84 17.82
C TRP A 34 6.55 6.62 17.50
N ASN A 35 7.52 6.62 18.43
CA ASN A 35 8.83 7.27 18.24
C ASN A 35 9.76 6.32 17.47
N ALA A 36 10.35 6.82 16.37
CA ALA A 36 11.31 6.12 15.52
C ALA A 36 12.60 6.94 15.30
N ASP A 37 13.15 7.49 16.39
CA ASP A 37 14.28 8.44 16.41
C ASP A 37 15.54 7.93 15.70
N ASP A 38 15.73 6.62 15.59
CA ASP A 38 16.93 6.05 14.97
C ASP A 38 16.96 6.19 13.45
N TRP A 39 15.83 6.49 12.80
CA TRP A 39 15.78 6.55 11.34
C TRP A 39 14.78 7.54 10.73
N ALA A 40 13.73 7.96 11.44
CA ALA A 40 12.57 8.62 10.82
C ALA A 40 12.87 10.00 10.18
N THR A 41 13.63 10.86 10.87
CA THR A 41 13.87 12.24 10.41
C THR A 41 15.34 12.45 10.07
N GLN A 42 15.61 12.81 8.81
CA GLN A 42 16.98 12.95 8.25
C GLN A 42 17.88 11.74 8.53
N GLY A 43 17.33 10.52 8.40
CA GLY A 43 18.07 9.29 8.69
C GLY A 43 18.46 9.14 10.16
N GLY A 44 17.66 9.68 11.09
CA GLY A 44 17.86 9.58 12.54
C GLY A 44 18.70 10.70 13.16
N ARG A 45 19.10 11.71 12.38
CA ARG A 45 19.89 12.86 12.87
C ARG A 45 19.09 13.82 13.72
N VAL A 46 17.79 13.96 13.46
CA VAL A 46 16.89 14.83 14.22
C VAL A 46 16.04 13.96 15.14
N LYS A 47 16.17 14.17 16.45
CA LYS A 47 15.48 13.42 17.50
C LYS A 47 14.19 14.12 17.92
N THR A 48 13.25 13.35 18.46
CA THR A 48 11.98 13.84 18.97
C THR A 48 12.21 14.84 20.11
N ASN A 49 11.76 16.08 19.94
CA ASN A 49 11.70 17.04 21.02
C ASN A 49 10.42 16.82 21.85
N TRP A 50 10.53 16.07 22.94
CA TRP A 50 9.41 15.73 23.81
C TRP A 50 8.76 16.92 24.53
N ALA A 51 9.42 18.08 24.56
CA ALA A 51 8.79 19.31 25.06
C ALA A 51 7.60 19.78 24.18
N ASN A 52 7.52 19.30 22.93
CA ASN A 52 6.42 19.59 22.01
C ASN A 52 5.24 18.60 22.12
N ALA A 53 5.27 17.68 23.09
CA ALA A 53 4.18 16.74 23.33
C ALA A 53 2.90 17.47 23.82
N PRO A 54 1.70 16.90 23.57
CA PRO A 54 1.43 15.62 22.95
C PRO A 54 1.50 15.64 21.41
N PHE A 55 2.00 14.56 20.82
CA PHE A 55 1.93 14.32 19.38
C PHE A 55 0.61 13.62 19.04
N ILE A 56 -0.24 14.26 18.25
CA ILE A 56 -1.60 13.78 17.98
C ILE A 56 -1.76 13.47 16.49
N ALA A 57 -2.19 12.24 16.17
CA ALA A 57 -2.61 11.84 14.83
C ALA A 57 -4.11 11.50 14.85
N SER A 58 -4.87 12.17 13.98
CA SER A 58 -6.32 11.99 13.88
C SER A 58 -6.67 11.21 12.61
N TYR A 59 -7.50 10.18 12.74
CA TYR A 59 -7.94 9.33 11.63
C TYR A 59 -9.47 9.31 11.57
N SER A 60 -10.02 9.34 10.37
CA SER A 60 -11.47 9.29 10.14
C SER A 60 -11.76 8.57 8.81
N ASN A 61 -13.05 8.36 8.50
CA ASN A 61 -13.50 7.74 7.25
C ASN A 61 -12.90 6.35 7.00
N PHE A 62 -12.82 5.50 8.05
CA PHE A 62 -12.33 4.14 7.93
C PHE A 62 -13.17 3.34 6.92
N ARG A 63 -12.54 2.90 5.83
CA ARG A 63 -13.16 2.09 4.79
C ARG A 63 -12.33 0.84 4.54
N ALA A 64 -12.80 -0.29 5.04
CA ALA A 64 -12.31 -1.60 4.66
C ALA A 64 -13.34 -2.25 3.73
N ILE A 65 -12.96 -2.52 2.49
CA ILE A 65 -13.81 -3.29 1.57
C ILE A 65 -13.42 -4.75 1.78
N PRO A 66 -14.29 -5.58 2.37
CA PRO A 66 -13.98 -6.99 2.54
C PRO A 66 -13.92 -7.66 1.17
N CYS A 67 -13.36 -8.87 1.14
CA CYS A 67 -13.52 -9.71 -0.03
C CYS A 67 -15.01 -9.86 -0.38
N PRO A 68 -15.38 -9.79 -1.67
CA PRO A 68 -16.73 -10.14 -2.09
C PRO A 68 -17.08 -11.57 -1.66
N SER A 69 -18.34 -11.81 -1.26
CA SER A 69 -18.85 -13.15 -0.93
C SER A 69 -18.76 -14.14 -2.11
N SER A 70 -18.73 -13.62 -3.34
CA SER A 70 -18.51 -14.39 -4.57
C SER A 70 -17.04 -14.75 -4.85
N SER A 71 -16.11 -14.27 -4.01
CA SER A 71 -14.69 -14.54 -4.18
C SER A 71 -14.41 -16.01 -3.88
N LYS A 72 -13.92 -16.73 -4.90
CA LYS A 72 -13.44 -18.11 -4.76
C LYS A 72 -12.03 -18.18 -4.15
N SER A 73 -11.46 -17.06 -3.72
CA SER A 73 -10.14 -17.04 -3.09
C SER A 73 -10.24 -17.67 -1.70
N PRO A 74 -9.43 -18.70 -1.38
CA PRO A 74 -9.43 -19.34 -0.06
C PRO A 74 -9.05 -18.36 1.07
N LEU A 75 -8.43 -17.22 0.74
CA LEU A 75 -8.12 -16.16 1.70
C LEU A 75 -9.35 -15.38 2.16
N CYS A 76 -10.39 -15.33 1.35
CA CYS A 76 -11.61 -14.59 1.65
C CYS A 76 -12.56 -15.36 2.59
N GLY A 77 -12.38 -16.69 2.71
CA GLY A 77 -13.17 -17.55 3.61
C GLY A 77 -12.64 -17.65 5.05
N GLN A 78 -11.47 -17.07 5.34
CA GLN A 78 -10.81 -17.12 6.67
C GLN A 78 -11.20 -15.94 7.58
N GLN A 79 -12.33 -15.29 7.30
CA GLN A 79 -12.74 -14.09 8.02
C GLN A 79 -13.15 -14.46 9.46
N PRO A 80 -12.56 -13.84 10.50
CA PRO A 80 -13.02 -14.03 11.87
C PRO A 80 -14.49 -13.60 11.98
N SER A 81 -15.28 -14.41 12.69
CA SER A 81 -16.66 -14.12 13.08
C SER A 81 -16.72 -12.96 14.07
N ALA A 82 -16.40 -11.75 13.61
CA ALA A 82 -16.64 -10.52 14.36
C ALA A 82 -17.93 -9.86 13.86
N PRO A 83 -18.78 -9.33 14.76
CA PRO A 83 -19.98 -8.59 14.37
C PRO A 83 -19.54 -7.23 13.83
N VAL A 84 -19.22 -7.16 12.54
CA VAL A 84 -19.08 -5.87 11.87
C VAL A 84 -20.49 -5.40 11.55
N SER A 85 -20.95 -4.36 12.26
CA SER A 85 -22.06 -3.50 11.79
C SER A 85 -21.59 -2.79 10.53
N ALA A 86 -21.47 -3.54 9.44
CA ALA A 86 -21.43 -2.97 8.11
C ALA A 86 -22.85 -2.50 7.84
N THR A 87 -23.10 -1.21 8.00
CA THR A 87 -24.27 -0.59 7.39
C THR A 87 -24.16 -0.84 5.90
N SER A 88 -24.88 -1.86 5.43
CA SER A 88 -25.13 -2.14 4.04
C SER A 88 -25.96 -0.99 3.50
N SER A 89 -25.28 0.10 3.15
CA SER A 89 -25.83 1.00 2.15
C SER A 89 -25.89 0.20 0.86
N SER A 90 -27.06 -0.34 0.58
CA SER A 90 -27.51 -0.82 -0.72
C SER A 90 -27.57 0.35 -1.70
N GLY A 91 -26.41 0.95 -1.98
CA GLY A 91 -26.20 1.78 -3.14
C GLY A 91 -25.85 0.85 -4.30
N GLY A 92 -26.78 0.67 -5.23
CA GLY A 92 -26.59 -0.15 -6.44
C GLY A 92 -25.38 0.31 -7.25
N GLY A 93 -24.23 -0.28 -6.96
CA GLY A 93 -23.04 -0.21 -7.79
C GLY A 93 -22.93 -1.51 -8.54
N ASN A 94 -23.08 -1.46 -9.86
CA ASN A 94 -22.89 -2.58 -10.78
C ASN A 94 -21.78 -3.50 -10.30
N GLY A 95 -22.11 -4.79 -10.13
CA GLY A 95 -21.17 -5.85 -9.79
C GLY A 95 -20.11 -6.00 -10.87
N GLN A 96 -19.10 -5.13 -10.85
CA GLN A 96 -17.82 -5.41 -11.45
C GLN A 96 -17.18 -6.45 -10.56
N GLY A 97 -17.51 -7.72 -10.82
CA GLY A 97 -16.70 -8.84 -10.37
C GLY A 97 -15.25 -8.49 -10.69
N LEU A 98 -14.34 -8.82 -9.76
CA LEU A 98 -12.89 -8.70 -9.94
C LEU A 98 -12.45 -9.65 -11.07
N LYS A 99 -12.81 -9.29 -12.31
CA LYS A 99 -12.40 -9.93 -13.54
C LYS A 99 -11.04 -9.35 -13.88
N GLN A 100 -10.01 -10.16 -13.60
CA GLN A 100 -8.60 -9.91 -13.92
C GLN A 100 -8.02 -8.70 -13.16
N VAL A 101 -6.79 -8.85 -12.63
CA VAL A 101 -6.01 -7.69 -12.22
C VAL A 101 -5.89 -6.81 -13.46
N PRO A 102 -6.47 -5.59 -13.51
CA PRO A 102 -6.30 -4.75 -14.68
C PRO A 102 -4.80 -4.55 -14.86
N THR A 103 -4.31 -4.77 -16.08
CA THR A 103 -3.02 -4.20 -16.47
C THR A 103 -3.04 -2.73 -16.04
N VAL A 104 -2.02 -2.30 -15.30
CA VAL A 104 -1.93 -0.92 -14.79
C VAL A 104 -2.20 0.02 -15.95
N ASP A 105 -3.29 0.77 -15.90
CA ASP A 105 -3.75 1.58 -17.03
C ASP A 105 -2.74 2.68 -17.37
N ASP A 106 -2.75 3.12 -18.62
CA ASP A 106 -1.80 4.10 -19.14
C ASP A 106 -1.79 5.40 -18.34
N TRP A 107 -2.96 5.83 -17.87
CA TRP A 107 -3.09 7.02 -17.03
C TRP A 107 -2.40 6.80 -15.69
N THR A 108 -2.66 5.69 -15.00
CA THR A 108 -1.97 5.36 -13.74
C THR A 108 -0.45 5.33 -13.90
N ARG A 109 0.06 4.69 -14.96
CA ARG A 109 1.52 4.63 -15.21
C ARG A 109 2.10 6.02 -15.45
N LYS A 110 1.48 6.83 -16.31
CA LYS A 110 1.95 8.18 -16.65
C LYS A 110 1.90 9.10 -15.43
N MET A 111 0.78 9.11 -14.70
CA MET A 111 0.59 9.94 -13.52
C MET A 111 1.59 9.57 -12.41
N THR A 112 1.75 8.27 -12.14
CA THR A 112 2.74 7.79 -11.15
C THR A 112 4.14 8.26 -11.50
N ARG A 113 4.56 8.12 -12.77
CA ARG A 113 5.87 8.61 -13.24
C ARG A 113 6.02 10.12 -13.06
N LEU A 114 4.98 10.90 -13.37
CA LEU A 114 4.98 12.35 -13.23
C LEU A 114 5.16 12.78 -11.76
N LEU A 115 4.41 12.15 -10.85
CA LEU A 115 4.51 12.41 -9.41
C LEU A 115 5.88 11.99 -8.86
N GLN A 116 6.37 10.82 -9.27
CA GLN A 116 7.69 10.35 -8.84
C GLN A 116 8.80 11.27 -9.32
N ARG A 117 8.77 11.75 -10.58
CA ARG A 117 9.77 12.70 -11.08
C ARG A 117 9.83 14.02 -10.30
N LYS A 118 8.69 14.47 -9.74
CA LYS A 118 8.59 15.77 -9.05
C LYS A 118 8.79 15.67 -7.54
N TYR A 119 8.34 14.59 -6.91
CA TYR A 119 8.20 14.53 -5.44
C TYR A 119 8.97 13.38 -4.78
N MET A 120 9.52 12.43 -5.54
CA MET A 120 10.22 11.28 -4.96
C MET A 120 11.66 11.66 -4.56
N ILE A 121 11.95 11.62 -3.26
CA ILE A 121 13.29 11.90 -2.72
C ILE A 121 14.14 10.64 -2.51
N TYR A 122 13.53 9.46 -2.52
CA TYR A 122 14.23 8.18 -2.38
C TYR A 122 13.50 7.09 -3.16
N ASN A 123 14.26 6.23 -3.83
CA ASN A 123 13.76 5.06 -4.55
C ASN A 123 14.76 3.92 -4.47
N TYR A 124 14.34 2.81 -3.86
CA TYR A 124 15.20 1.63 -3.72
C TYR A 124 15.61 1.02 -5.07
N CYS A 125 14.79 1.18 -6.12
CA CYS A 125 15.13 0.76 -7.48
C CYS A 125 16.22 1.61 -8.15
N ALA A 126 16.61 2.74 -7.56
CA ALA A 126 17.70 3.60 -8.05
C ALA A 126 18.89 3.64 -7.06
N ASP A 127 18.82 2.90 -5.96
CA ASP A 127 19.82 2.88 -4.91
C ASP A 127 20.88 1.79 -5.18
N VAL A 128 21.85 2.15 -6.02
CA VAL A 128 22.97 1.25 -6.38
C VAL A 128 23.91 0.98 -5.21
N ASN A 129 23.94 1.85 -4.20
CA ASN A 129 24.79 1.64 -3.02
C ASN A 129 24.21 0.54 -2.14
N ARG A 130 22.89 0.55 -1.94
CA ARG A 130 22.20 -0.52 -1.21
C ARG A 130 22.20 -1.84 -1.97
N PHE A 131 22.04 -1.79 -3.28
CA PHE A 131 21.95 -2.97 -4.14
C PHE A 131 23.16 -3.09 -5.07
N ALA A 132 24.36 -3.12 -4.49
CA ALA A 132 25.62 -3.20 -5.24
C ALA A 132 25.75 -4.46 -6.11
N GLN A 133 25.05 -5.55 -5.75
CA GLN A 133 25.07 -6.83 -6.47
C GLN A 133 24.03 -6.90 -7.61
N GLY A 134 23.25 -5.83 -7.82
CA GLY A 134 22.20 -5.79 -8.83
C GLY A 134 20.88 -5.32 -8.25
N LEU A 135 20.16 -4.51 -9.02
CA LEU A 135 18.86 -3.99 -8.63
C LEU A 135 17.81 -5.11 -8.53
N PRO A 136 16.80 -4.95 -7.65
CA PRO A 136 15.74 -5.95 -7.51
C PRO A 136 15.00 -6.24 -8.83
N PRO A 137 14.65 -7.51 -9.13
CA PRO A 137 14.07 -7.90 -10.43
C PRO A 137 12.72 -7.23 -10.76
N GLU A 138 12.02 -6.70 -9.75
CA GLU A 138 10.80 -5.94 -9.97
C GLU A 138 11.03 -4.54 -10.54
N CYS A 139 12.25 -4.00 -10.42
CA CYS A 139 12.60 -2.64 -10.78
C CYS A 139 12.85 -2.43 -12.29
N SER A 140 13.19 -3.50 -13.01
CA SER A 140 13.33 -3.50 -14.47
C SER A 140 11.93 -3.42 -15.11
N ASN A 141 11.70 -2.40 -15.95
CA ASN A 141 10.48 -2.29 -16.76
C ASN A 141 10.48 -3.32 -17.88
#